data_AF-A0A4Y2U8C6-F1
#
_entry.id   AF-A0A4Y2U8C6-F1
#
_cell.length_a   1.000
_cell.length_b   1.000
_cell.length_c   1.000
_cell.angle_alpha   90.00
_cell.angle_beta   90.00
_cell.angle_gamma   90.00
#
_symmetry.space_group_name_H-M   'P 1'
#
loop_
_entity.id
_entity.type
_entity.pdbx_description
1 polymer ?
#
loop_
_entity_poly.entity_id
_entity_poly.type
_entity_poly.pdbx_seq_one_letter_code
_entity_poly.pdbx_strand_id
1 'polypeptide(L)'
;MSWTSEHRAFVVETYFKNADSISETQRLFRRHFGVSRHGKIPDRKTISLWVANFRETGSCLKRKSPGRPRHVRTPENVAAVRNAVTQSPRRSARKQASALGLSQRSLRRILHEDLKFHPYKMMLVQEMKDWPNRKKCFEVLLENVGPDDVVLASDEAHFHLSGCVNKQNFRYWAESNPRQKHERPLHSEHVTVWCAVSHLCVIGAYFFEENNETVTVNSQRYVHMLRSFLQPQLHQFGQSEV
;
A
#
# COMPACT_ATOMS: atom_id res chain seq x y z
N MET A 1 -36.78 -24.42 -13.76
CA MET A 1 -36.35 -25.74 -13.23
C MET A 1 -34.91 -25.99 -13.62
N SER A 2 -34.01 -26.03 -12.63
CA SER A 2 -32.61 -26.39 -12.79
C SER A 2 -32.48 -27.91 -12.70
N TRP A 3 -31.70 -28.53 -13.58
CA TRP A 3 -31.39 -29.95 -13.46
C TRP A 3 -30.44 -30.15 -12.27
N THR A 4 -30.71 -31.12 -11.40
CA THR A 4 -29.85 -31.47 -10.25
C THR A 4 -28.72 -32.39 -10.68
N SER A 5 -27.74 -32.63 -9.80
CA SER A 5 -26.71 -33.65 -10.03
C SER A 5 -27.32 -35.04 -10.21
N GLU A 6 -28.32 -35.38 -9.39
CA GLU A 6 -29.08 -36.63 -9.44
C GLU A 6 -29.77 -36.83 -10.81
N HIS A 7 -30.46 -35.80 -11.34
CA HIS A 7 -31.07 -35.88 -12.66
C HIS A 7 -30.04 -36.19 -13.77
N ARG A 8 -28.85 -35.59 -13.70
CA ARG A 8 -27.78 -35.81 -14.70
C ARG A 8 -27.17 -37.20 -14.57
N ALA A 9 -26.91 -37.65 -13.35
CA ALA A 9 -26.38 -38.99 -13.07
C ALA A 9 -27.32 -40.07 -13.59
N PHE A 10 -28.61 -39.98 -13.27
CA PHE A 10 -29.63 -40.90 -13.75
C PHE A 10 -29.68 -40.95 -15.28
N VAL A 11 -29.65 -39.78 -15.95
CA VAL A 11 -29.68 -39.70 -17.41
C VAL A 11 -28.47 -40.38 -18.03
N VAL A 12 -27.26 -40.15 -17.51
CA VAL A 12 -26.04 -40.78 -18.05
C VAL A 12 -26.06 -42.29 -17.83
N GLU A 13 -26.43 -42.75 -16.63
CA GLU A 13 -26.50 -44.17 -16.31
C GLU A 13 -27.54 -44.90 -17.19
N THR A 14 -28.75 -44.35 -17.30
CA THR A 14 -29.80 -44.96 -18.12
C THR A 14 -29.50 -44.87 -19.61
N TYR A 15 -28.82 -43.84 -20.08
CA TYR A 15 -28.37 -43.75 -21.47
C TYR A 15 -27.44 -44.91 -21.83
N PHE A 16 -26.42 -45.17 -21.00
CA PHE A 16 -25.50 -46.29 -21.24
C PHE A 16 -26.16 -47.67 -21.06
N LYS A 17 -27.06 -47.83 -20.07
CA LYS A 17 -27.78 -49.10 -19.85
C LYS A 17 -28.74 -49.48 -20.97
N ASN A 18 -29.21 -48.52 -21.77
CA ASN A 18 -30.22 -48.74 -22.80
C ASN A 18 -29.67 -48.53 -24.23
N ALA A 19 -28.43 -48.98 -24.48
CA ALA A 19 -27.79 -48.94 -25.79
C ALA A 19 -27.80 -47.54 -26.44
N ASP A 20 -27.47 -46.51 -25.66
CA ASP A 20 -27.37 -45.12 -26.11
C ASP A 20 -28.70 -44.53 -26.63
N SER A 21 -29.85 -45.10 -26.22
CA SER A 21 -31.18 -44.64 -26.64
C SER A 21 -31.69 -43.43 -25.85
N ILE A 22 -31.64 -42.25 -26.46
CA ILE A 22 -32.17 -41.00 -25.86
C ILE A 22 -33.67 -41.10 -25.55
N SER A 23 -34.45 -41.69 -26.45
CA SER A 23 -35.90 -41.80 -26.29
C SER A 23 -36.26 -42.70 -25.09
N GLU A 24 -35.48 -43.77 -24.88
CA GLU A 24 -35.66 -44.67 -23.75
C GLU A 24 -35.26 -44.00 -22.43
N THR A 25 -34.11 -43.32 -22.41
CA THR A 25 -33.66 -42.51 -21.28
C THR A 25 -34.73 -41.49 -20.85
N GLN A 26 -35.36 -40.79 -21.80
CA GLN A 26 -36.44 -39.84 -21.49
C GLN A 26 -37.67 -40.52 -20.90
N ARG A 27 -38.04 -41.71 -21.40
CA ARG A 27 -39.16 -42.50 -20.88
C ARG A 27 -38.90 -42.97 -19.44
N LEU A 28 -37.71 -43.52 -19.19
CA LEU A 28 -37.30 -43.97 -17.87
C LEU A 28 -37.16 -42.79 -16.89
N PHE A 29 -36.67 -41.64 -17.35
CA PHE A 29 -36.59 -40.42 -16.56
C PHE A 29 -37.99 -39.97 -16.09
N ARG A 30 -38.99 -39.99 -16.98
CA ARG A 30 -40.38 -39.67 -16.60
C ARG A 30 -40.92 -40.61 -15.55
N ARG A 31 -40.69 -41.91 -15.71
CA ARG A 31 -41.17 -42.94 -14.77
C ARG A 31 -40.48 -42.81 -13.41
N HIS A 32 -39.17 -42.61 -13.40
CA HIS A 32 -38.38 -42.57 -12.16
C HIS A 32 -38.65 -41.32 -11.33
N PHE A 33 -38.76 -40.15 -11.96
CA PHE A 33 -39.00 -38.87 -11.27
C PHE A 33 -40.48 -38.46 -11.23
N GLY A 34 -41.41 -39.34 -11.61
CA GLY A 34 -42.86 -39.07 -11.55
C GLY A 34 -43.32 -37.87 -12.39
N VAL A 35 -42.65 -37.60 -13.53
CA VAL A 35 -42.91 -36.40 -14.33
C VAL A 35 -44.18 -36.58 -15.17
N SER A 36 -45.15 -35.67 -15.01
CA SER A 36 -46.42 -35.69 -15.76
C SER A 36 -46.22 -35.63 -17.28
N ARG A 37 -47.27 -35.94 -18.06
CA ARG A 37 -47.22 -35.94 -19.55
C ARG A 37 -46.66 -34.62 -20.12
N HIS A 38 -47.06 -33.49 -19.54
CA HIS A 38 -46.59 -32.16 -19.94
C HIS A 38 -45.44 -31.64 -19.06
N GLY A 39 -44.95 -32.44 -18.12
CA GLY A 39 -43.83 -32.09 -17.26
C GLY A 39 -42.51 -32.00 -18.02
N LYS A 40 -41.60 -31.18 -17.49
CA LYS A 40 -40.32 -30.88 -18.13
C LYS A 40 -39.36 -32.06 -18.02
N ILE A 41 -38.82 -32.51 -19.16
CA ILE A 41 -37.76 -33.53 -19.24
C ILE A 41 -36.52 -32.96 -19.94
N PRO A 42 -35.33 -33.55 -19.71
CA PRO A 42 -34.14 -33.19 -20.48
C PRO A 42 -34.39 -33.46 -21.96
N ASP A 43 -34.20 -32.45 -22.81
CA ASP A 43 -34.36 -32.60 -24.25
C ASP A 43 -33.18 -33.37 -24.87
N ARG A 44 -33.33 -33.79 -26.13
CA ARG A 44 -32.30 -34.60 -26.81
C ARG A 44 -30.94 -33.92 -26.80
N LYS A 45 -30.89 -32.60 -27.04
CA LYS A 45 -29.65 -31.81 -27.05
C LYS A 45 -28.98 -31.76 -25.68
N THR A 46 -29.76 -31.58 -24.61
CA THR A 46 -29.25 -31.58 -23.23
C THR A 46 -28.66 -32.94 -22.86
N ILE A 47 -29.34 -34.04 -23.22
CA ILE A 47 -28.86 -35.40 -22.95
C ILE A 47 -27.54 -35.65 -23.70
N SER A 48 -27.48 -35.34 -25.01
CA SER A 48 -26.25 -35.48 -25.79
C SER A 48 -25.11 -34.63 -25.23
N LEU A 49 -25.38 -33.39 -24.78
CA LEU A 49 -24.36 -32.52 -24.17
C LEU A 49 -23.82 -33.10 -22.86
N TRP A 50 -24.68 -33.64 -21.99
CA TRP A 50 -24.23 -34.23 -20.73
C TRP A 50 -23.40 -35.48 -20.96
N VAL A 51 -23.82 -36.37 -21.87
CA VAL A 51 -23.06 -37.57 -22.22
C VAL A 51 -21.72 -37.21 -22.85
N ALA A 52 -21.67 -36.22 -23.76
CA ALA A 52 -20.43 -35.75 -24.36
C ALA A 52 -19.47 -35.18 -23.31
N ASN A 53 -19.94 -34.28 -22.45
CA ASN A 53 -19.13 -33.73 -21.35
C ASN A 53 -18.64 -34.83 -20.40
N PHE A 54 -19.48 -35.82 -20.12
CA PHE A 54 -19.14 -36.95 -19.25
C PHE A 54 -18.06 -37.84 -19.89
N ARG A 55 -18.17 -38.18 -21.17
CA ARG A 55 -17.16 -38.97 -21.90
C ARG A 55 -15.80 -38.24 -21.98
N GLU A 56 -15.79 -36.91 -22.13
CA GLU A 56 -14.56 -36.13 -22.26
C GLU A 56 -13.90 -35.81 -20.90
N THR A 57 -14.70 -35.46 -19.88
CA THR A 57 -14.18 -34.86 -18.63
C THR A 57 -14.59 -35.59 -17.36
N GLY A 58 -15.39 -36.65 -17.44
CA GLY A 58 -15.98 -37.33 -16.29
C GLY A 58 -17.07 -36.52 -15.56
N SER A 59 -17.47 -35.36 -16.08
CA SER A 59 -18.49 -34.49 -15.48
C SER A 59 -19.59 -34.14 -16.46
N CYS A 60 -20.84 -34.11 -15.99
CA CYS A 60 -21.98 -33.62 -16.78
C CYS A 60 -22.14 -32.08 -16.74
N LEU A 61 -21.27 -31.38 -16.00
CA LEU A 61 -21.34 -29.94 -15.84
C LEU A 61 -20.74 -29.22 -17.04
N LYS A 62 -21.31 -28.05 -17.36
CA LYS A 62 -20.74 -27.15 -18.37
C LYS A 62 -19.36 -26.68 -17.88
N ARG A 63 -18.36 -26.74 -18.75
CA ARG A 63 -17.03 -26.17 -18.49
C ARG A 63 -17.18 -24.70 -18.10
N LYS A 64 -16.47 -24.29 -17.04
CA LYS A 64 -16.35 -22.87 -16.72
C LYS A 64 -15.69 -22.19 -17.91
N SER A 65 -16.33 -21.15 -18.45
CA SER A 65 -15.70 -20.32 -19.47
C SER A 65 -14.40 -19.76 -18.91
N PRO A 66 -13.31 -19.68 -19.71
CA PRO A 66 -12.02 -19.15 -19.27
C PRO A 66 -12.08 -17.68 -18.80
N GLY A 67 -13.23 -17.03 -18.94
CA GLY A 67 -13.46 -15.65 -18.54
C GLY A 67 -12.86 -14.67 -19.54
N ARG A 68 -12.87 -13.38 -19.17
CA ARG A 68 -12.29 -12.33 -20.00
C ARG A 68 -10.75 -12.41 -19.95
N PRO A 69 -10.05 -12.42 -21.10
CA PRO A 69 -8.60 -12.37 -21.12
C PRO A 69 -8.03 -11.16 -20.37
N ARG A 70 -6.92 -11.34 -19.67
CA ARG A 70 -6.19 -10.25 -19.02
C ARG A 70 -5.23 -9.63 -20.03
N HIS A 71 -5.52 -8.43 -20.52
CA HIS A 71 -4.66 -7.76 -21.52
C HIS A 71 -3.49 -6.99 -20.91
N VAL A 72 -3.58 -6.58 -19.63
CA VAL A 72 -2.56 -5.72 -19.01
C VAL A 72 -1.69 -6.47 -18.00
N ARG A 73 -2.25 -7.44 -17.28
CA ARG A 73 -1.51 -8.27 -16.30
C ARG A 73 -1.11 -9.59 -16.94
N THR A 74 -0.44 -9.52 -18.09
CA THR A 74 0.14 -10.70 -18.74
C THR A 74 1.45 -11.10 -18.04
N PRO A 75 1.89 -12.37 -18.16
CA PRO A 75 3.15 -12.80 -17.57
C PRO A 75 4.35 -11.92 -18.00
N GLU A 76 4.35 -11.45 -19.24
CA GLU A 76 5.39 -10.58 -19.79
C GLU A 76 5.41 -9.22 -19.07
N ASN A 77 4.25 -8.58 -18.90
CA ASN A 77 4.16 -7.32 -18.17
C ASN A 77 4.52 -7.48 -16.69
N VAL A 78 4.14 -8.60 -16.07
CA VAL A 78 4.51 -8.90 -14.68
C VAL A 78 6.04 -9.02 -14.55
N ALA A 79 6.68 -9.72 -15.48
CA ALA A 79 8.14 -9.84 -15.53
C ALA A 79 8.82 -8.48 -15.78
N ALA A 80 8.31 -7.68 -16.72
CA ALA A 80 8.83 -6.34 -17.00
C ALA A 80 8.75 -5.42 -15.77
N VAL A 81 7.62 -5.43 -15.06
CA VAL A 81 7.46 -4.67 -13.81
C VAL A 81 8.43 -5.15 -12.73
N ARG A 82 8.59 -6.48 -12.56
CA ARG A 82 9.56 -7.04 -11.59
C ARG A 82 10.96 -6.53 -11.90
N ASN A 83 11.40 -6.65 -13.15
CA ASN A 83 12.74 -6.23 -13.58
C ASN A 83 12.95 -4.73 -13.37
N ALA A 84 11.99 -3.89 -13.78
CA ALA A 84 12.10 -2.45 -13.65
C ALA A 84 12.19 -1.99 -12.19
N VAL A 85 11.45 -2.64 -11.29
CA VAL A 85 11.47 -2.34 -9.85
C VAL A 85 12.76 -2.83 -9.21
N THR A 86 13.25 -4.02 -9.57
CA THR A 86 14.52 -4.55 -9.05
C THR A 86 15.73 -3.75 -9.53
N GLN A 87 15.74 -3.32 -10.80
CA GLN A 87 16.82 -2.51 -11.37
C GLN A 87 16.82 -1.08 -10.82
N SER A 88 15.65 -0.50 -10.58
CA SER A 88 15.49 0.89 -10.12
C SER A 88 14.53 0.98 -8.92
N PRO A 89 14.92 0.45 -7.75
CA PRO A 89 14.04 0.36 -6.59
C PRO A 89 13.70 1.73 -5.98
N ARG A 90 14.50 2.75 -6.29
CA ARG A 90 14.30 4.14 -5.85
C ARG A 90 13.29 4.91 -6.71
N ARG A 91 12.93 4.38 -7.89
CA ARG A 91 12.03 5.05 -8.82
C ARG A 91 10.59 4.81 -8.36
N SER A 92 9.82 5.90 -8.23
CA SER A 92 8.44 5.81 -7.76
C SER A 92 7.58 4.95 -8.69
N ALA A 93 6.54 4.31 -8.14
CA ALA A 93 5.56 3.57 -8.92
C ALA A 93 5.00 4.40 -10.09
N ARG A 94 4.80 5.72 -9.89
CA ARG A 94 4.42 6.63 -10.98
C ARG A 94 5.39 6.64 -12.14
N LYS A 95 6.67 6.86 -11.83
CA LYS A 95 7.71 6.93 -12.84
C LYS A 95 7.94 5.56 -13.48
N GLN A 96 7.71 4.46 -12.76
CA GLN A 96 7.77 3.09 -13.30
C GLN A 96 6.61 2.80 -14.26
N ALA A 97 5.38 3.17 -13.88
CA ALA A 97 4.20 3.02 -14.73
C ALA A 97 4.36 3.77 -16.06
N SER A 98 4.83 5.02 -16.00
CA SER A 98 5.11 5.82 -17.20
C SER A 98 6.22 5.21 -18.07
N ALA A 99 7.26 4.62 -17.49
CA ALA A 99 8.35 4.00 -18.25
C ALA A 99 7.90 2.76 -19.01
N LEU A 100 6.97 2.00 -18.41
CA LEU A 100 6.47 0.75 -18.95
C LEU A 100 5.19 0.94 -19.79
N GLY A 101 4.73 2.17 -20.01
CA GLY A 101 3.48 2.45 -20.72
C GLY A 101 2.23 1.90 -20.01
N LEU A 102 2.30 1.67 -18.70
CA LEU A 102 1.22 1.11 -17.90
C LEU A 102 0.45 2.19 -17.17
N SER A 103 -0.85 1.94 -16.95
CA SER A 103 -1.60 2.76 -16.00
C SER A 103 -1.06 2.55 -14.58
N GLN A 104 -1.13 3.60 -13.78
CA GLN A 104 -0.77 3.58 -12.36
C GLN A 104 -1.49 2.49 -11.57
N ARG A 105 -2.77 2.29 -11.87
CA ARG A 105 -3.61 1.27 -11.24
C ARG A 105 -3.12 -0.13 -11.61
N SER A 106 -2.80 -0.34 -12.88
CA SER A 106 -2.31 -1.64 -13.36
C SER A 106 -0.97 -2.00 -12.71
N LEU A 107 -0.02 -1.05 -12.66
CA LEU A 107 1.26 -1.28 -12.02
C LEU A 107 1.10 -1.64 -10.53
N ARG A 108 0.26 -0.89 -9.79
CA ARG A 108 -0.03 -1.20 -8.37
C ARG A 108 -0.65 -2.59 -8.19
N ARG A 109 -1.55 -3.01 -9.09
CA ARG A 109 -2.14 -4.36 -9.05
C ARG A 109 -1.08 -5.42 -9.33
N ILE A 110 -0.17 -5.19 -10.27
CA ILE A 110 0.94 -6.12 -10.54
C ILE A 110 1.84 -6.24 -9.31
N LEU A 111 2.23 -5.11 -8.71
CA LEU A 111 3.04 -5.08 -7.49
C LEU A 111 2.40 -5.87 -6.35
N HIS A 112 1.13 -5.61 -6.04
CA HIS A 112 0.46 -6.22 -4.88
C HIS A 112 -0.08 -7.63 -5.14
N GLU A 113 -0.79 -7.83 -6.24
CA GLU A 113 -1.54 -9.06 -6.48
C GLU A 113 -0.69 -10.15 -7.13
N ASP A 114 0.18 -9.79 -8.08
CA ASP A 114 0.98 -10.76 -8.84
C ASP A 114 2.38 -10.96 -8.23
N LEU A 115 3.06 -9.87 -7.86
CA LEU A 115 4.43 -9.92 -7.30
C LEU A 115 4.46 -10.06 -5.78
N LYS A 116 3.34 -9.80 -5.09
CA LYS A 116 3.26 -9.75 -3.61
C LYS A 116 4.26 -8.79 -2.97
N PHE A 117 4.61 -7.71 -3.68
CA PHE A 117 5.48 -6.67 -3.16
C PHE A 117 4.71 -5.73 -2.24
N HIS A 118 5.41 -5.26 -1.21
CA HIS A 118 4.92 -4.29 -0.25
C HIS A 118 5.69 -2.98 -0.35
N PRO A 119 5.02 -1.83 -0.16
CA PRO A 119 5.69 -0.55 -0.10
C PRO A 119 6.33 -0.35 1.28
N TYR A 120 7.66 -0.39 1.34
CA TYR A 120 8.42 -0.10 2.55
C TYR A 120 8.87 1.36 2.56
N LYS A 121 8.48 2.08 3.63
CA LYS A 121 8.96 3.44 3.91
C LYS A 121 10.34 3.35 4.56
N MET A 122 11.24 4.24 4.14
CA MET A 122 12.52 4.39 4.82
C MET A 122 12.29 4.84 6.27
N MET A 123 12.73 4.02 7.23
CA MET A 123 12.73 4.37 8.65
C MET A 123 14.13 4.79 9.06
N LEU A 124 14.25 5.98 9.62
CA LEU A 124 15.43 6.36 10.38
C LEU A 124 15.12 6.04 11.84
N VAL A 125 15.82 5.07 12.41
CA VAL A 125 15.73 4.76 13.84
C VAL A 125 16.96 5.31 14.51
N GLN A 126 16.77 6.00 15.63
CA GLN A 126 17.86 6.38 16.52
C GLN A 126 17.94 5.31 17.61
N GLU A 127 19.13 4.75 17.82
CA GLU A 127 19.34 3.79 18.88
C GLU A 127 19.11 4.47 20.24
N MET A 128 18.18 3.95 21.03
CA MET A 128 17.84 4.51 22.33
C MET A 128 18.65 3.81 23.42
N LYS A 129 19.66 4.50 23.93
CA LYS A 129 20.56 3.97 24.99
C LYS A 129 20.17 4.37 26.40
N ASP A 130 19.38 5.43 26.55
CA ASP A 130 19.09 6.06 27.84
C ASP A 130 17.59 6.23 28.09
N TRP A 131 16.89 5.09 28.16
CA TRP A 131 15.47 5.07 28.50
C TRP A 131 15.16 5.56 29.92
N PRO A 132 15.91 5.16 30.97
CA PRO A 132 15.58 5.55 32.34
C PRO A 132 15.62 7.08 32.56
N ASN A 133 16.65 7.78 32.06
CA ASN A 133 16.74 9.22 32.26
C ASN A 133 15.68 9.98 31.47
N ARG A 134 15.34 9.52 30.25
CA ARG A 134 14.23 10.11 29.48
C ARG A 134 12.91 9.98 30.21
N LYS A 135 12.60 8.80 30.73
CA LYS A 135 11.38 8.58 31.51
C LYS A 135 11.33 9.52 32.71
N LYS A 136 12.42 9.59 33.48
CA LYS A 136 12.52 10.50 34.63
C LYS A 136 12.34 11.97 34.25
N CYS A 137 12.91 12.40 33.12
CA CYS A 137 12.75 13.77 32.62
C CYS A 137 11.27 14.09 32.32
N PHE A 138 10.55 13.17 31.66
CA PHE A 138 9.12 13.36 31.38
C PHE A 138 8.25 13.30 32.64
N GLU A 139 8.57 12.45 33.61
CA GLU A 139 7.89 12.42 34.91
C GLU A 139 8.03 13.78 35.63
N VAL A 140 9.26 14.31 35.69
CA VAL A 140 9.51 15.65 36.26
C VAL A 140 8.75 16.73 35.49
N LEU A 141 8.73 16.69 34.16
CA LEU A 141 8.01 17.68 33.36
C LEU A 141 6.49 17.62 33.64
N LEU A 142 5.90 16.43 33.76
CA LEU A 142 4.48 16.26 34.08
C LEU A 142 4.11 16.71 35.49
N GLU A 143 5.03 16.56 36.45
CA GLU A 143 4.81 17.01 37.84
C GLU A 143 4.92 18.53 37.99
N ASN A 144 5.70 19.20 37.13
CA ASN A 144 6.06 20.60 37.31
C ASN A 144 5.38 21.55 36.30
N VAL A 145 4.80 21.04 35.22
CA VAL A 145 4.07 21.84 34.22
C VAL A 145 2.57 21.70 34.44
N GLY A 146 1.94 22.77 34.90
CA GLY A 146 0.51 22.86 35.08
C GLY A 146 -0.26 23.01 33.75
N PRO A 147 -1.60 22.85 33.77
CA PRO A 147 -2.43 22.97 32.56
C PRO A 147 -2.37 24.35 31.90
N ASP A 148 -2.17 25.40 32.71
CA ASP A 148 -2.19 26.80 32.27
C ASP A 148 -0.77 27.33 31.96
N ASP A 149 0.27 26.52 32.14
CA ASP A 149 1.65 26.95 31.88
C ASP A 149 1.92 27.07 30.37
N VAL A 150 2.56 28.16 29.99
CA VAL A 150 3.01 28.36 28.61
C VAL A 150 4.34 27.64 28.40
N VAL A 151 4.28 26.46 27.79
CA VAL A 151 5.49 25.74 27.35
C VAL A 151 5.91 26.23 25.96
N LEU A 152 7.12 26.79 25.88
CA LEU A 152 7.77 27.13 24.62
C LEU A 152 8.84 26.09 24.30
N ALA A 153 8.62 25.30 23.26
CA ALA A 153 9.59 24.31 22.77
C ALA A 153 10.30 24.85 21.53
N SER A 154 11.64 24.80 21.52
CA SER A 154 12.44 25.25 20.39
C SER A 154 13.38 24.15 19.89
N ASP A 155 13.74 24.22 18.62
CA ASP A 155 14.76 23.34 18.04
C ASP A 155 15.38 24.00 16.80
N GLU A 156 16.53 23.48 16.39
CA GLU A 156 17.16 23.78 15.12
C GLU A 156 16.82 22.72 14.07
N ALA A 157 16.53 23.17 12.86
CA ALA A 157 16.30 22.30 11.72
C ALA A 157 17.20 22.69 10.54
N HIS A 158 17.82 21.68 9.93
CA HIS A 158 18.55 21.83 8.68
C HIS A 158 17.62 21.62 7.47
N PHE A 159 17.54 22.61 6.60
CA PHE A 159 16.83 22.56 5.32
C PHE A 159 17.83 22.46 4.18
N HIS A 160 17.95 21.26 3.59
CA HIS A 160 18.91 21.02 2.51
C HIS A 160 18.39 21.53 1.16
N LEU A 161 19.20 22.35 0.48
CA LEU A 161 18.86 22.94 -0.82
C LEU A 161 18.99 21.93 -1.98
N SER A 162 19.79 20.88 -1.79
CA SER A 162 20.02 19.79 -2.76
C SER A 162 18.81 18.87 -3.00
N GLY A 163 17.66 19.09 -2.36
CA GLY A 163 16.48 18.24 -2.52
C GLY A 163 16.68 16.81 -1.98
N CYS A 164 17.47 16.67 -0.90
CA CYS A 164 17.74 15.40 -0.24
C CYS A 164 16.49 14.55 -0.02
N VAL A 165 16.67 13.22 -0.01
CA VAL A 165 15.59 12.22 0.05
C VAL A 165 14.48 12.62 1.02
N ASN A 166 13.35 13.01 0.45
CA ASN A 166 12.11 13.24 1.18
C ASN A 166 11.59 11.86 1.66
N LYS A 167 11.81 11.57 2.94
CA LYS A 167 11.39 10.32 3.61
C LYS A 167 9.89 10.04 3.46
N GLN A 168 9.04 11.06 3.28
CA GLN A 168 7.61 10.86 3.08
C GLN A 168 7.29 10.30 1.69
N ASN A 169 8.11 10.62 0.69
CA ASN A 169 7.92 10.21 -0.70
C ASN A 169 8.78 9.00 -1.10
N PHE A 170 9.72 8.59 -0.25
CA PHE A 170 10.64 7.50 -0.53
C PHE A 170 10.07 6.15 -0.09
N ARG A 171 9.62 5.33 -1.06
CA ARG A 171 9.11 3.97 -0.84
C ARG A 171 9.80 2.97 -1.76
N TYR A 172 10.26 1.87 -1.18
CA TYR A 172 10.77 0.71 -1.91
C TYR A 172 9.65 -0.31 -2.08
N TRP A 173 9.56 -0.94 -3.24
CA TRP A 173 8.67 -2.08 -3.45
C TRP A 173 9.49 -3.35 -3.43
N ALA A 174 9.23 -4.22 -2.46
CA ALA A 174 9.93 -5.50 -2.31
C ALA A 174 9.01 -6.52 -1.64
N GLU A 175 9.30 -7.81 -1.83
CA GLU A 175 8.58 -8.90 -1.16
C GLU A 175 8.85 -8.93 0.34
N SER A 176 10.10 -8.69 0.73
CA SER A 176 10.53 -8.55 2.12
C SER A 176 11.25 -7.21 2.33
N ASN A 177 11.32 -6.74 3.58
CA ASN A 177 11.96 -5.46 3.88
C ASN A 177 13.46 -5.54 3.54
N PRO A 178 13.97 -4.73 2.59
CA PRO A 178 15.36 -4.81 2.15
C PRO A 178 16.37 -4.28 3.17
N ARG A 179 15.93 -3.73 4.31
CA ARG A 179 16.78 -3.12 5.36
C ARG A 179 17.84 -2.17 4.78
N GLN A 180 17.47 -1.45 3.73
CA GLN A 180 18.42 -0.66 2.96
C GLN A 180 18.89 0.55 3.77
N LYS A 181 20.20 0.68 3.92
CA LYS A 181 20.84 1.86 4.50
C LYS A 181 20.90 2.95 3.44
N HIS A 182 20.52 4.16 3.81
CA HIS A 182 20.60 5.32 2.93
C HIS A 182 21.67 6.26 3.47
N GLU A 183 22.78 6.31 2.76
CA GLU A 183 23.87 7.23 3.03
C GLU A 183 23.54 8.59 2.43
N ARG A 184 23.82 9.64 3.21
CA ARG A 184 23.69 11.03 2.78
C ARG A 184 25.10 11.63 2.70
N PRO A 185 25.37 12.50 1.71
CA PRO A 185 26.60 13.28 1.71
C PRO A 185 26.74 14.04 3.02
N LEU A 186 27.94 14.02 3.60
CA LEU A 186 28.24 14.68 4.87
C LEU A 186 28.10 16.22 4.76
N HIS A 187 28.40 16.77 3.58
CA HIS A 187 28.44 18.21 3.33
C HIS A 187 27.50 18.62 2.20
N SER A 188 26.19 18.49 2.41
CA SER A 188 25.21 19.09 1.50
C SER A 188 24.90 20.51 1.95
N GLU A 189 24.79 21.43 0.98
CA GLU A 189 24.32 22.79 1.25
C GLU A 189 22.96 22.74 1.94
N HIS A 190 22.89 23.43 3.06
CA HIS A 190 21.71 23.49 3.91
C HIS A 190 21.68 24.84 4.60
N VAL A 191 20.47 25.24 4.96
CA VAL A 191 20.22 26.38 5.83
C VAL A 191 19.86 25.86 7.21
N THR A 192 20.40 26.47 8.26
CA THR A 192 20.06 26.12 9.64
C THR A 192 19.12 27.16 10.19
N VAL A 193 17.92 26.71 10.55
CA VAL A 193 16.84 27.58 11.03
C VAL A 193 16.51 27.19 12.46
N TRP A 194 16.37 28.19 13.31
CA TRP A 194 15.79 28.05 14.63
C TRP A 194 14.35 28.53 14.63
N CYS A 195 13.50 27.80 15.35
CA CYS A 195 12.12 28.19 15.60
C CYS A 195 11.69 27.67 16.97
N ALA A 196 10.83 28.44 17.63
CA ALA A 196 10.14 28.03 18.84
C ALA A 196 8.63 28.03 18.64
N VAL A 197 7.96 27.09 19.29
CA VAL A 197 6.51 26.87 19.19
C VAL A 197 5.95 26.72 20.59
N SER A 198 4.86 27.44 20.86
CA SER A 198 4.01 27.25 22.02
C SER A 198 2.56 27.09 21.56
N HIS A 199 1.63 26.87 22.50
CA HIS A 199 0.21 26.85 22.17
C HIS A 199 -0.34 28.23 21.76
N LEU A 200 0.38 29.31 22.08
CA LEU A 200 -0.03 30.69 21.79
C LEU A 200 0.51 31.15 20.42
N CYS A 201 1.75 30.79 20.08
CA CYS A 201 2.38 31.33 18.89
C CYS A 201 3.55 30.48 18.37
N VAL A 202 4.03 30.91 17.20
CA VAL A 202 5.29 30.46 16.61
C VAL A 202 6.24 31.66 16.59
N ILE A 203 7.43 31.49 17.17
CA ILE A 203 8.48 32.51 17.27
C ILE A 203 9.65 32.06 16.39
N GLY A 204 9.91 32.80 15.32
CA GLY A 204 10.80 32.38 14.26
C GLY A 204 10.37 32.96 12.90
N ALA A 205 11.02 32.62 11.80
CA ALA A 205 12.25 31.83 11.70
C ALA A 205 13.49 32.70 11.96
N TYR A 206 14.46 32.17 12.71
CA TYR A 206 15.80 32.78 12.79
C TYR A 206 16.78 31.96 11.94
N PHE A 207 17.45 32.62 11.02
CA PHE A 207 18.42 32.00 10.12
C PHE A 207 19.83 32.20 10.67
N PHE A 208 20.57 31.11 10.89
CA PHE A 208 21.98 31.19 11.24
C PHE A 208 22.81 31.42 9.98
N GLU A 209 22.92 32.69 9.59
CA GLU A 209 23.62 33.12 8.39
C GLU A 209 24.49 34.36 8.65
N GLU A 210 25.67 34.39 8.03
CA GLU A 210 26.56 35.56 7.98
C GLU A 210 26.95 35.78 6.51
N ASN A 211 26.81 37.00 5.98
CA ASN A 211 27.08 37.31 4.58
C ASN A 211 26.35 36.40 3.55
N ASN A 212 25.10 36.02 3.85
CA ASN A 212 24.28 35.06 3.09
C ASN A 212 24.84 33.62 3.01
N GLU A 213 25.78 33.27 3.88
CA GLU A 213 26.26 31.90 4.02
C GLU A 213 25.78 31.30 5.33
N THR A 214 25.31 30.06 5.29
CA THR A 214 24.89 29.35 6.51
C THR A 214 26.10 29.07 7.40
N VAL A 215 25.96 29.42 8.67
CA VAL A 215 27.03 29.26 9.66
C VAL A 215 26.70 28.19 10.69
N THR A 216 27.75 27.55 11.21
CA THR A 216 27.61 26.57 12.30
C THR A 216 27.06 27.22 13.55
N VAL A 217 26.04 26.59 14.14
CA VAL A 217 25.50 26.97 15.45
C VAL A 217 26.52 26.61 16.53
N ASN A 218 26.98 27.61 17.25
CA ASN A 218 27.83 27.45 18.42
C ASN A 218 27.22 28.19 19.60
N SER A 219 27.76 27.97 20.81
CA SER A 219 27.23 28.58 22.04
C SER A 219 27.12 30.11 21.95
N GLN A 220 28.14 30.79 21.41
CA GLN A 220 28.14 32.25 21.29
C GLN A 220 27.04 32.76 20.36
N ARG A 221 26.89 32.14 19.18
CA ARG A 221 25.84 32.48 18.20
C ARG A 221 24.44 32.15 18.72
N TYR A 222 24.28 31.05 19.45
CA TYR A 222 23.01 30.69 20.06
C TYR A 222 22.62 31.71 21.14
N VAL A 223 23.54 32.05 22.05
CA VAL A 223 23.32 33.11 23.07
C VAL A 223 23.03 34.46 22.42
N HIS A 224 23.72 34.79 21.32
CA HIS A 224 23.43 35.99 20.56
C HIS A 224 21.98 35.96 20.06
N MET A 225 21.55 34.91 19.37
CA MET A 225 20.17 34.74 18.89
C MET A 225 19.15 34.85 20.03
N LEU A 226 19.39 34.22 21.19
CA LEU A 226 18.49 34.33 22.34
C LEU A 226 18.30 35.77 22.80
N ARG A 227 19.37 36.57 22.80
CA ARG A 227 19.35 37.96 23.28
C ARG A 227 18.88 38.96 22.23
N SER A 228 19.30 38.80 20.98
CA SER A 228 19.05 39.76 19.90
C SER A 228 17.75 39.48 19.15
N PHE A 229 17.26 38.24 19.14
CA PHE A 229 16.06 37.84 18.42
C PHE A 229 14.94 37.36 19.35
N LEU A 230 15.18 36.32 20.16
CA LEU A 230 14.11 35.71 20.96
C LEU A 230 13.58 36.65 22.06
N GLN A 231 14.46 37.21 22.87
CA GLN A 231 14.07 38.06 24.00
C GLN A 231 13.22 39.28 23.56
N PRO A 232 13.58 40.04 22.50
CA PRO A 232 12.72 41.11 21.99
C PRO A 232 11.35 40.62 21.52
N GLN A 233 11.25 39.46 20.88
CA GLN A 233 9.97 38.91 20.46
C GLN A 233 9.09 38.52 21.66
N LEU A 234 9.67 37.90 22.69
CA LEU A 234 8.94 37.59 23.92
C LEU A 234 8.40 38.86 24.61
N HIS A 235 9.17 39.95 24.63
CA HIS A 235 8.71 41.22 25.18
C HIS A 235 7.54 41.82 24.38
N GLN A 236 7.58 41.73 23.05
CA GLN A 236 6.48 42.20 22.20
C GLN A 236 5.20 41.38 22.40
N PHE A 237 5.34 40.05 22.52
CA PHE A 237 4.20 39.17 22.80
C PHE A 237 3.56 39.50 24.15
N GLY A 238 4.35 39.66 25.22
CA GLY A 238 3.83 40.00 26.55
C GLY A 238 3.16 41.37 26.65
N GLN A 239 3.42 42.29 25.71
CA GLN A 239 2.76 43.60 25.65
C GLN A 239 1.48 43.59 24.80
N SER A 240 1.26 42.56 23.99
CA SER A 240 0.12 42.47 23.07
C SER A 240 -1.12 41.80 23.70
N GLU A 241 -0.96 41.19 24.87
CA GLU A 241 -2.02 40.49 25.63
C GLU A 241 -2.51 41.28 26.87
N VAL A 242 -2.16 42.57 27.00
CA VAL A 242 -2.68 43.51 28.02
C VAL A 242 -3.59 44.55 27.39
#